data_AF-A0A835IBX5-F1
#
_entry.id   AF-A0A835IBX5-F1
#
_cell.length_a   1.000
_cell.length_b   1.000
_cell.length_c   1.000
_cell.angle_alpha   90.00
_cell.angle_beta   90.00
_cell.angle_gamma   90.00
#
_symmetry.space_group_name_H-M   'P 1'
#
loop_
_entity.id
_entity.type
_entity.pdbx_description
1 polymer ?
#
loop_
_entity_poly.entity_id
_entity_poly.type
_entity_poly.pdbx_seq_one_letter_code
_entity_poly.pdbx_strand_id
1 'polypeptide(L)' 'MSTMNSFINDIFKKLAQESSRLARYNKKPIITSREIQTVVCFVLSSELAKHVFSEGTKAVTKFTSS' A
#
# COMPACT_ATOMS: atom_id res chain seq x y z
N MET A 1 21.38 5.64 -9.76
CA MET A 1 20.76 5.26 -8.46
C MET A 1 19.78 6.29 -7.92
N SER A 2 19.94 7.60 -8.16
CA SER A 2 18.98 8.64 -7.69
C SER A 2 17.55 8.45 -8.22
N THR A 3 17.40 8.15 -9.51
CA THR A 3 16.08 7.99 -10.17
C THR A 3 15.21 6.89 -9.56
N MET A 4 15.81 5.76 -9.17
CA MET A 4 15.08 4.64 -8.56
C MET A 4 14.65 4.97 -7.13
N ASN A 5 15.47 5.71 -6.39
CA ASN A 5 15.11 6.20 -5.06
C ASN A 5 13.98 7.23 -5.14
N SER A 6 14.01 8.15 -6.10
CA SER A 6 12.92 9.09 -6.36
C SER A 6 11.61 8.39 -6.70
N PHE A 7 11.67 7.34 -7.52
CA PHE A 7 10.50 6.53 -7.88
C PHE A 7 9.84 5.86 -6.67
N ILE A 8 10.64 5.25 -5.78
CA ILE A 8 10.15 4.63 -4.55
C ILE A 8 9.51 5.68 -3.63
N ASN A 9 10.17 6.84 -3.47
CA ASN A 9 9.66 7.91 -2.63
C ASN A 9 8.34 8.50 -3.17
N ASP A 10 8.20 8.62 -4.49
CA ASP A 10 6.97 9.13 -5.11
C ASP A 10 5.79 8.17 -4.89
N ILE A 11 5.99 6.87 -5.15
CA ILE A 11 4.97 5.84 -4.90
C ILE A 11 4.61 5.78 -3.42
N PHE A 12 5.59 5.81 -2.53
CA PHE A 12 5.34 5.78 -1.09
C PHE A 12 4.49 6.96 -0.63
N LYS A 13 4.82 8.18 -1.07
CA LYS A 13 4.04 9.39 -0.76
C LYS A 13 2.62 9.28 -1.30
N LYS A 14 2.46 8.81 -2.54
CA LYS A 14 1.15 8.62 -3.16
C LYS A 14 0.29 7.61 -2.40
N LEU A 15 0.85 6.46 -2.04
CA LEU A 15 0.16 5.45 -1.23
C LEU A 15 -0.23 5.99 0.15
N ALA A 16 0.70 6.64 0.86
CA ALA A 16 0.43 7.18 2.20
C ALA A 16 -0.69 8.23 2.19
N GLN A 17 -0.69 9.12 1.19
CA GLN A 17 -1.70 10.16 1.05
C GLN A 17 -3.08 9.57 0.75
N GLU A 18 -3.17 8.63 -0.20
CA GLU A 18 -4.43 7.99 -0.55
C GLU A 18 -4.95 7.09 0.57
N SER A 19 -4.08 6.40 1.31
CA SER A 19 -4.49 5.60 2.49
C SER A 19 -4.99 6.48 3.63
N SER A 20 -4.40 7.65 3.84
CA SER A 20 -4.90 8.63 4.80
C SER A 20 -6.28 9.17 4.39
N ARG A 21 -6.48 9.45 3.10
CA ARG A 21 -7.80 9.87 2.56
C ARG A 21 -8.84 8.77 2.76
N LEU A 22 -8.51 7.52 2.45
CA LEU A 22 -9.41 6.39 2.61
C LEU A 22 -9.81 6.16 4.08
N ALA A 23 -8.86 6.28 5.01
CA ALA A 23 -9.14 6.18 6.44
C ALA A 23 -10.10 7.30 6.91
N ARG A 24 -9.90 8.54 6.42
CA ARG A 24 -10.79 9.67 6.70
C ARG A 24 -12.21 9.46 6.14
N TYR A 25 -12.33 8.94 4.91
CA TYR A 25 -13.64 8.62 4.32
C TYR A 25 -14.37 7.56 5.13
N ASN A 26 -13.66 6.53 5.59
CA ASN A 26 -14.22 5.48 6.44
C ASN A 26 -14.41 5.91 7.91
N LYS A 27 -14.13 7.17 8.26
CA LYS A 27 -14.16 7.71 9.63
C LYS A 27 -13.35 6.88 10.63
N LYS A 28 -12.31 6.19 10.17
CA LYS A 28 -11.43 5.40 11.02
C LYS A 28 -10.21 6.24 11.41
N PRO A 29 -9.84 6.28 12.70
CA PRO A 29 -8.64 7.00 13.14
C PRO A 29 -7.33 6.26 12.81
N ILE A 30 -7.40 4.98 12.46
CA ILE A 30 -6.24 4.10 12.25
C ILE A 30 -6.23 3.60 10.81
N ILE A 31 -5.07 3.69 10.16
CA ILE A 31 -4.81 3.07 8.85
C ILE A 31 -4.41 1.62 9.10
N THR A 32 -5.18 0.66 8.59
CA THR A 32 -4.86 -0.77 8.71
C THR A 32 -4.29 -1.32 7.40
N SER A 33 -3.77 -2.55 7.43
CA SER A 33 -3.28 -3.25 6.23
C SER A 33 -4.34 -3.33 5.12
N ARG A 34 -5.63 -3.34 5.47
CA ARG A 34 -6.73 -3.36 4.51
C ARG A 34 -6.85 -2.05 3.72
N GLU A 35 -6.68 -0.90 4.38
CA GLU A 35 -6.70 0.39 3.68
C GLU A 35 -5.47 0.54 2.77
N ILE A 36 -4.30 0.04 3.19
CA ILE A 36 -3.11 -0.01 2.33
C ILE A 36 -3.36 -0.89 1.10
N GLN A 37 -3.85 -2.12 1.29
CA GLN A 37 -4.14 -3.05 0.18
C GLN A 37 -5.15 -2.47 -0.83
N THR A 38 -6.19 -1.79 -0.33
CA THR A 38 -7.21 -1.17 -1.18
C THR A 38 -6.61 -0.05 -2.04
N VAL A 39 -5.76 0.79 -1.44
CA VAL A 39 -5.11 1.91 -2.14
C VAL A 39 -4.06 1.43 -3.14
N VAL A 40 -3.34 0.34 -2.84
CA VAL A 40 -2.43 -0.30 -3.79
C VAL A 40 -3.16 -0.71 -5.07
N CYS A 41 -4.36 -1.29 -4.94
CA CYS A 41 -5.20 -1.63 -6.10
C CYS A 41 -5.74 -0.39 -6.85
N PHE A 42 -5.85 0.76 -6.19
CA PHE A 42 -6.29 2.02 -6.82
C PHE A 42 -5.14 2.71 -7.57
N VAL A 43 -3.91 2.61 -7.06
CA VAL A 43 -2.73 3.29 -7.62
C VAL A 43 -2.06 2.48 -8.73
N LEU A 44 -2.13 1.15 -8.68
CA LEU A 44 -1.46 0.25 -9.62
C LEU A 44 -2.45 -0.37 -10.61
N SER A 45 -1.95 -0.77 -11.78
CA SER A 45 -2.73 -1.52 -12.77
C SER A 45 -3.14 -2.90 -12.25
N SER A 46 -4.21 -3.48 -12.82
CA SER A 46 -4.82 -4.73 -12.35
C SER A 46 -3.86 -5.93 -12.32
N GLU A 47 -2.92 -6.02 -13.28
CA GLU A 47 -1.90 -7.06 -13.33
C GLU A 47 -0.92 -6.93 -12.16
N LEU A 48 -0.39 -5.72 -11.94
CA LEU A 48 0.62 -5.44 -10.93
C LEU A 48 0.04 -5.52 -9.51
N ALA A 49 -1.23 -5.11 -9.35
CA ALA A 49 -1.94 -5.18 -8.09
C ALA A 49 -2.03 -6.63 -7.56
N LYS A 50 -2.24 -7.63 -8.43
CA LYS A 50 -2.30 -9.05 -8.03
C LYS A 50 -0.98 -9.53 -7.42
N HIS A 51 0.13 -9.17 -8.06
CA HIS A 51 1.46 -9.52 -7.56
C HIS A 51 1.76 -8.83 -6.25
N VAL A 52 1.50 -7.53 -6.15
CA VAL A 52 1.75 -6.76 -4.91
C VAL A 52 0.85 -7.24 -3.77
N PHE A 53 -0.40 -7.64 -4.04
CA PHE A 53 -1.29 -8.20 -3.03
C PHE A 53 -0.78 -9.54 -2.48
N SER A 54 -0.28 -10.41 -3.36
CA SER A 54 0.35 -11.68 -2.98
C SER A 54 1.59 -11.45 -2.12
N GLU A 55 2.52 -10.59 -2.56
CA GLU A 55 3.73 -10.28 -1.80
C GLU A 55 3.44 -9.57 -0.47
N GLY A 56 2.50 -8.62 -0.46
CA GLY A 56 2.07 -7.93 0.75
C GLY A 56 1.46 -8.88 1.77
N THR A 57 0.61 -9.81 1.33
CA THR A 57 0.01 -10.81 2.23
C THR A 57 1.05 -11.76 2.81
N LYS A 58 1.99 -12.25 1.97
CA LYS A 58 3.11 -13.09 2.43
C LYS A 58 3.97 -12.39 3.50
N ALA A 59 4.25 -11.10 3.30
CA ALA A 59 5.01 -10.31 4.25
C ALA A 59 4.28 -10.18 5.60
N VAL A 60 2.97 -9.91 5.57
CA VAL A 60 2.13 -9.83 6.77
C VAL A 60 2.09 -11.18 7.49
N THR A 61 1.89 -12.29 6.78
CA THR A 61 1.85 -13.62 7.40
C THR A 61 3.19 -13.96 8.05
N LYS A 62 4.32 -13.63 7.40
CA LYS A 62 5.65 -13.86 7.95
C LYS A 62 5.88 -13.04 9.24
N PHE A 63 5.43 -11.79 9.23
CA PHE A 63 5.50 -10.92 10.41
C PHE A 63 4.65 -11.44 11.56
N THR A 64 3.43 -11.93 11.29
CA THR A 64 2.56 -12.50 12.34
C THR A 64 3.02 -13.85 12.87
N SER A 65 3.81 -14.60 12.09
CA SER A 65 4.39 -15.89 12.50
C SER A 65 5.73 -15.77 13.22
N SER A 66 6.29 -14.56 13.29
CA SER A 66 7.51 -14.24 14.04
C SER A 66 7.13 -13.78 15.45
#